data_AF-A0A545VD39-F1
#
_entry.id   AF-A0A545VD39-F1
#
_cell.length_a   1.000
_cell.length_b   1.000
_cell.length_c   1.000
_cell.angle_alpha   90.00
_cell.angle_beta   90.00
_cell.angle_gamma   90.00
#
_symmetry.space_group_name_H-M   'P 1'
#
loop_
_entity.id
_entity.type
_entity.pdbx_description
1 polymer ?
#
loop_
_entity_poly.entity_id
_entity_poly.type
_entity_poly.pdbx_seq_one_letter_code
_entity_poly.pdbx_strand_id
1 'polypeptide(L)'
;MAEVVHIVDGFSLTNRWLLYTSFMLAPAQFIGGIANNCPSNLGFLAYNWYTQIQWYQACRARELHALSLLPVHFNFIYAFSYLGGITSGNIFMGLLLGLGTAGVMILNTVSAWVAWSTNMTEGFGVYEFFFFGWRKLSPGWHKFLMVWMIGDSLTALLCVILAVAVSVYVSQLDEDEDLPEVLDDGGYMSPAAQVQALRYPAIILGAALMLLFGWPVVMWTELIVARNHIHSDTDWVAVWLFVAQVVTMVVPSCGTTLGCFRAVARAA
;
A
#
# COMPACT_ATOMS: atom_id res chain seq x y z
N MET A 1 33.71 -13.41 -10.09
CA MET A 1 32.93 -12.26 -9.63
C MET A 1 31.51 -12.46 -10.17
N ALA A 2 30.49 -12.46 -9.32
CA ALA A 2 29.11 -12.52 -9.81
C ALA A 2 28.80 -11.21 -10.55
N GLU A 3 28.18 -11.31 -11.71
CA GLU A 3 27.79 -10.16 -12.51
C GLU A 3 26.63 -9.44 -11.81
N VAL A 4 26.76 -8.12 -11.65
CA VAL A 4 25.71 -7.28 -11.04
C VAL A 4 24.62 -7.07 -12.09
N VAL A 5 23.38 -7.38 -11.74
CA VAL A 5 22.23 -7.19 -12.63
C VAL A 5 21.63 -5.82 -12.36
N HIS A 6 21.89 -4.87 -13.25
CA HIS A 6 21.27 -3.55 -13.21
C HIS A 6 19.86 -3.61 -13.79
N ILE A 7 18.89 -3.13 -13.00
CA ILE A 7 17.49 -3.00 -13.40
C ILE A 7 17.07 -1.53 -13.35
N VAL A 8 15.86 -1.25 -13.84
CA VAL A 8 15.23 0.08 -13.79
C VAL A 8 15.24 0.68 -12.37
N ASP A 9 15.21 2.00 -12.28
CA ASP A 9 15.19 2.77 -11.04
C ASP A 9 13.95 2.46 -10.18
N GLY A 10 14.04 2.77 -8.88
CA GLY A 10 12.90 2.66 -7.96
C GLY A 10 12.81 1.36 -7.18
N PHE A 11 13.81 0.49 -7.30
CA PHE A 11 13.94 -0.76 -6.52
C PHE A 11 15.19 -0.76 -5.66
N SER A 12 15.86 0.39 -5.52
CA SER A 12 17.00 0.59 -4.63
C SER A 12 16.64 0.23 -3.18
N LEU A 13 17.66 0.05 -2.33
CA LEU A 13 17.44 -0.17 -0.89
C LEU A 13 16.51 0.89 -0.30
N THR A 14 16.76 2.17 -0.61
CA THR A 14 15.91 3.28 -0.18
C THR A 14 14.46 3.07 -0.58
N ASN A 15 14.17 2.80 -1.85
CA ASN A 15 12.79 2.64 -2.32
C ASN A 15 12.09 1.43 -1.68
N ARG A 16 12.80 0.31 -1.46
CA ARG A 16 12.25 -0.85 -0.75
C ARG A 16 11.90 -0.53 0.70
N TRP A 17 12.75 0.25 1.39
CA TRP A 17 12.47 0.71 2.74
C TRP A 17 11.24 1.63 2.81
N LEU A 18 11.07 2.54 1.86
CA LEU A 18 9.86 3.37 1.76
C LEU A 18 8.62 2.51 1.59
N LEU A 19 8.71 1.49 0.75
CA LEU A 19 7.63 0.54 0.53
C LEU A 19 7.26 -0.25 1.80
N TYR A 20 8.25 -0.76 2.55
CA TYR A 20 8.00 -1.42 3.83
C TYR A 20 7.41 -0.47 4.87
N THR A 21 7.91 0.76 4.92
CA THR A 21 7.44 1.76 5.87
C THR A 21 6.02 2.21 5.52
N SER A 22 5.70 2.36 4.23
CA SER A 22 4.33 2.66 3.79
C SER A 22 3.35 1.59 4.24
N PHE A 23 3.71 0.31 4.11
CA PHE A 23 2.91 -0.80 4.60
C PHE A 23 2.74 -0.77 6.13
N MET A 24 3.81 -0.48 6.87
CA MET A 24 3.78 -0.36 8.34
C MET A 24 2.91 0.80 8.82
N LEU A 25 2.87 1.92 8.07
CA LEU A 25 2.11 3.11 8.41
C LEU A 25 0.64 3.05 7.97
N ALA A 26 0.23 2.05 7.19
CA ALA A 26 -1.14 1.93 6.69
C ALA A 26 -2.24 1.99 7.77
N PRO A 27 -2.09 1.40 8.98
CA PRO A 27 -3.08 1.53 10.05
C PRO A 27 -3.21 2.97 10.57
N ALA A 28 -2.09 3.67 10.74
CA ALA A 28 -2.09 5.06 11.18
C ALA A 28 -2.71 5.98 10.11
N GLN A 29 -2.44 5.70 8.84
CA GLN A 29 -3.07 6.38 7.70
C GLN A 29 -4.59 6.17 7.71
N PHE A 30 -5.05 4.95 7.97
CA PHE A 30 -6.47 4.62 8.01
C PHE A 30 -7.19 5.42 9.09
N ILE A 31 -6.64 5.43 10.30
CA ILE A 31 -7.21 6.18 11.42
C ILE A 31 -7.15 7.69 11.15
N GLY A 32 -6.05 8.18 10.56
CA GLY A 32 -5.87 9.59 10.24
C GLY A 32 -6.85 10.16 9.21
N GLY A 33 -7.51 9.29 8.42
CA GLY A 33 -8.57 9.69 7.49
C GLY A 33 -9.98 9.68 8.09
N ILE A 34 -10.21 9.04 9.24
CA ILE A 34 -11.52 9.03 9.91
C ILE A 34 -11.83 10.45 10.41
N ALA A 35 -13.05 10.93 10.14
CA ALA A 35 -13.50 12.28 10.51
C ALA A 35 -12.61 13.42 9.96
N ASN A 36 -11.81 13.16 8.92
CA ASN A 36 -10.88 14.13 8.38
C ASN A 36 -11.29 14.53 6.97
N ASN A 37 -11.71 15.79 6.83
CA ASN A 37 -12.10 16.38 5.56
C ASN A 37 -10.92 16.93 4.74
N CYS A 38 -9.71 16.94 5.33
CA CYS A 38 -8.51 17.30 4.59
C CYS A 38 -8.11 16.17 3.64
N PRO A 39 -7.46 16.47 2.51
CA PRO A 39 -6.98 15.49 1.54
C PRO A 39 -5.76 14.68 2.05
N SER A 40 -5.72 14.32 3.34
CA SER A 40 -4.55 13.71 3.98
C SER A 40 -4.13 12.38 3.34
N ASN A 41 -5.09 11.65 2.79
CA ASN A 41 -4.88 10.34 2.16
C ASN A 41 -4.55 10.43 0.66
N LEU A 42 -4.62 11.61 0.03
CA LEU A 42 -4.24 11.77 -1.38
C LEU A 42 -2.77 11.52 -1.63
N GLY A 43 -1.88 11.94 -0.72
CA GLY A 43 -0.45 11.65 -0.82
C GLY A 43 -0.16 10.17 -0.83
N PHE A 44 -0.84 9.42 0.05
CA PHE A 44 -0.77 7.96 0.14
C PHE A 44 -1.26 7.30 -1.17
N LEU A 45 -2.41 7.74 -1.69
CA LEU A 45 -2.95 7.24 -2.96
C LEU A 45 -2.01 7.54 -4.13
N ALA A 46 -1.44 8.74 -4.20
CA ALA A 46 -0.51 9.16 -5.25
C ALA A 46 0.79 8.36 -5.22
N TYR A 47 1.37 8.13 -4.04
CA TYR A 47 2.56 7.29 -3.88
C TYR A 47 2.30 5.85 -4.36
N ASN A 48 1.17 5.26 -3.97
CA ASN A 48 0.80 3.90 -4.38
C ASN A 48 0.56 3.81 -5.89
N TRP A 49 -0.13 4.78 -6.49
CA TRP A 49 -0.30 4.82 -7.95
C TRP A 49 1.03 4.94 -8.68
N TYR A 50 1.89 5.87 -8.24
CA TYR A 50 3.18 6.10 -8.86
C TYR A 50 4.05 4.84 -8.84
N THR A 51 4.21 4.23 -7.66
CA THR A 51 4.98 3.00 -7.51
C THR A 51 4.37 1.85 -8.33
N GLN A 52 3.04 1.69 -8.32
CA GLN A 52 2.38 0.63 -9.06
C GLN A 52 2.49 0.81 -10.58
N ILE A 53 2.48 2.04 -11.08
CA ILE A 53 2.75 2.35 -12.49
C ILE A 53 4.19 2.00 -12.86
N GLN A 54 5.16 2.34 -12.02
CA GLN A 54 6.57 1.97 -12.23
C GLN A 54 6.74 0.44 -12.34
N TRP A 55 6.14 -0.30 -11.40
CA TRP A 55 6.10 -1.77 -11.46
C TRP A 55 5.47 -2.29 -12.76
N TYR A 56 4.32 -1.74 -13.16
CA TYR A 56 3.64 -2.15 -14.38
C TYR A 56 4.49 -1.91 -15.64
N GLN A 57 5.11 -0.73 -15.73
CA GLN A 57 6.00 -0.36 -16.84
C GLN A 57 7.21 -1.29 -16.90
N ALA A 58 7.85 -1.58 -15.77
CA ALA A 58 8.98 -2.50 -15.68
C ALA A 58 8.60 -3.93 -16.08
N CYS A 59 7.44 -4.43 -15.63
CA CYS A 59 6.90 -5.73 -16.05
C CYS A 59 6.68 -5.77 -17.57
N ARG A 60 6.10 -4.71 -18.14
CA ARG A 60 5.80 -4.59 -19.57
C ARG A 60 7.06 -4.53 -20.42
N ALA A 61 8.10 -3.84 -19.94
CA ALA A 61 9.39 -3.70 -20.60
C ALA A 61 10.31 -4.91 -20.42
N ARG A 62 9.96 -5.83 -19.49
CA ARG A 62 10.76 -7.00 -19.09
C ARG A 62 12.09 -6.64 -18.41
N GLU A 63 12.08 -5.56 -17.64
CA GLU A 63 13.28 -4.99 -17.01
C GLU A 63 13.45 -5.41 -15.54
N LEU A 64 12.60 -6.32 -15.03
CA LEU A 64 12.60 -6.72 -13.62
C LEU A 64 13.58 -7.85 -13.30
N HIS A 65 14.03 -8.63 -14.28
CA HIS A 65 14.82 -9.85 -14.07
C HIS A 65 14.20 -10.73 -12.96
N ALA A 66 15.01 -11.20 -11.99
CA ALA A 66 14.54 -12.01 -10.87
C ALA A 66 13.58 -11.29 -9.92
N LEU A 67 13.47 -9.94 -9.96
CA LEU A 67 12.39 -9.23 -9.24
C LEU A 67 11.01 -9.57 -9.79
N SER A 68 10.90 -10.13 -11.00
CA SER A 68 9.61 -10.61 -11.52
C SER A 68 8.94 -11.67 -10.63
N LEU A 69 9.70 -12.29 -9.71
CA LEU A 69 9.21 -13.19 -8.66
C LEU A 69 8.47 -12.49 -7.53
N LEU A 70 8.66 -11.18 -7.34
CA LEU A 70 8.08 -10.40 -6.26
C LEU A 70 6.63 -9.95 -6.47
N PRO A 71 6.20 -9.48 -7.67
CA PRO A 71 4.82 -9.09 -7.92
C PRO A 71 3.78 -10.13 -7.46
N VAL A 72 4.12 -11.41 -7.55
CA VAL A 72 3.28 -12.51 -7.05
C VAL A 72 3.01 -12.40 -5.55
N HIS A 73 4.03 -12.08 -4.75
CA HIS A 73 3.92 -11.93 -3.30
C HIS A 73 3.29 -10.59 -2.89
N PHE A 74 3.33 -9.59 -3.77
CA PHE A 74 2.90 -8.24 -3.51
C PHE A 74 1.39 -8.01 -3.68
N ASN A 75 0.69 -8.87 -4.41
CA ASN A 75 -0.77 -8.79 -4.55
C ASN A 75 -1.52 -8.88 -3.21
N PHE A 76 -1.13 -9.83 -2.36
CA PHE A 76 -1.77 -10.00 -1.05
C PHE A 76 -1.45 -8.85 -0.08
N ILE A 77 -0.19 -8.38 -0.07
CA ILE A 77 0.31 -7.50 0.99
C ILE A 77 0.02 -6.05 0.72
N TYR A 78 0.16 -5.63 -0.53
CA TYR A 78 -0.20 -4.28 -0.85
C TYR A 78 -1.70 -4.06 -0.79
N ALA A 79 -2.54 -5.09 -0.87
CA ALA A 79 -3.97 -4.90 -0.57
C ALA A 79 -4.17 -4.27 0.81
N PHE A 80 -3.46 -4.73 1.85
CA PHE A 80 -3.53 -4.12 3.19
C PHE A 80 -2.91 -2.72 3.23
N SER A 81 -1.78 -2.50 2.55
CA SER A 81 -1.18 -1.17 2.42
C SER A 81 -2.20 -0.20 1.81
N TYR A 82 -2.77 -0.54 0.66
CA TYR A 82 -3.67 0.29 -0.12
C TYR A 82 -4.97 0.60 0.62
N LEU A 83 -5.50 -0.37 1.40
CA LEU A 83 -6.66 -0.15 2.27
C LEU A 83 -6.39 0.92 3.33
N GLY A 84 -5.14 1.14 3.75
CA GLY A 84 -4.79 2.18 4.72
C GLY A 84 -5.19 3.60 4.28
N GLY A 85 -5.29 3.86 2.98
CA GLY A 85 -5.59 5.20 2.45
C GLY A 85 -7.06 5.46 2.11
N ILE A 86 -8.00 4.56 2.42
CA ILE A 86 -9.37 4.66 1.88
C ILE A 86 -10.31 5.57 2.67
N THR A 87 -9.94 5.97 3.88
CA THR A 87 -10.83 6.69 4.81
C THR A 87 -10.83 8.20 4.56
N SER A 88 -11.98 8.84 4.78
CA SER A 88 -12.18 10.28 4.63
C SER A 88 -13.46 10.69 5.36
N GLY A 89 -13.52 11.92 5.90
CA GLY A 89 -14.73 12.51 6.50
C GLY A 89 -15.78 13.01 5.49
N ASN A 90 -15.50 12.94 4.19
CA ASN A 90 -16.41 13.38 3.12
C ASN A 90 -16.53 12.36 1.98
N ILE A 91 -17.75 12.19 1.46
CA ILE A 91 -18.13 11.18 0.46
C ILE A 91 -17.39 11.34 -0.88
N PHE A 92 -17.19 12.56 -1.39
CA PHE A 92 -16.49 12.73 -2.67
C PHE A 92 -15.05 12.25 -2.59
N MET A 93 -14.39 12.56 -1.48
CA MET A 93 -13.03 12.13 -1.21
C MET A 93 -12.98 10.63 -0.88
N GLY A 94 -13.97 10.12 -0.14
CA GLY A 94 -14.14 8.68 0.07
C GLY A 94 -14.24 7.92 -1.26
N LEU A 95 -15.18 8.28 -2.13
CA LEU A 95 -15.30 7.65 -3.45
C LEU A 95 -14.01 7.71 -4.26
N LEU A 96 -13.33 8.85 -4.27
CA LEU A 96 -12.05 9.00 -4.98
C LEU A 96 -10.95 8.10 -4.39
N LEU A 97 -10.85 8.02 -3.07
CA LEU A 97 -9.88 7.16 -2.38
C LEU A 97 -10.21 5.68 -2.56
N GLY A 98 -11.47 5.28 -2.38
CA GLY A 98 -11.94 3.90 -2.55
C GLY A 98 -11.76 3.39 -3.98
N LEU A 99 -12.22 4.16 -4.99
CA LEU A 99 -12.05 3.81 -6.40
C LEU A 99 -10.59 3.89 -6.83
N GLY A 100 -9.86 4.90 -6.36
CA GLY A 100 -8.43 5.04 -6.60
C GLY A 100 -7.65 3.83 -6.10
N THR A 101 -7.87 3.43 -4.85
CA THR A 101 -7.28 2.24 -4.24
C THR A 101 -7.66 0.96 -4.98
N ALA A 102 -8.93 0.81 -5.38
CA ALA A 102 -9.36 -0.31 -6.20
C ALA A 102 -8.59 -0.39 -7.52
N GLY A 103 -8.36 0.76 -8.18
CA GLY A 103 -7.54 0.85 -9.38
C GLY A 103 -6.09 0.41 -9.17
N VAL A 104 -5.45 0.80 -8.05
CA VAL A 104 -4.10 0.34 -7.71
C VAL A 104 -4.07 -1.18 -7.50
N MET A 105 -5.03 -1.75 -6.78
CA MET A 105 -5.13 -3.21 -6.57
C MET A 105 -5.28 -3.98 -7.89
N ILE A 106 -6.12 -3.48 -8.79
CA ILE A 106 -6.30 -4.06 -10.13
C ILE A 106 -4.99 -3.98 -10.91
N LEU A 107 -4.31 -2.82 -10.91
CA LEU A 107 -3.04 -2.65 -11.62
C LEU A 107 -1.94 -3.56 -11.05
N ASN A 108 -1.90 -3.77 -9.73
CA ASN A 108 -1.00 -4.73 -9.08
C ASN A 108 -1.26 -6.15 -9.56
N THR A 109 -2.54 -6.54 -9.59
CA THR A 109 -2.96 -7.85 -10.06
C THR A 109 -2.54 -8.08 -11.50
N VAL A 110 -2.79 -7.11 -12.38
CA VAL A 110 -2.36 -7.14 -13.78
C VAL A 110 -0.84 -7.21 -13.89
N SER A 111 -0.10 -6.41 -13.12
CA SER A 111 1.37 -6.40 -13.14
C SER A 111 1.95 -7.74 -12.75
N ALA A 112 1.36 -8.41 -11.75
CA ALA A 112 1.76 -9.75 -11.34
C ALA A 112 1.53 -10.78 -12.46
N TRP A 113 0.35 -10.77 -13.11
CA TRP A 113 0.05 -11.68 -14.22
C TRP A 113 0.93 -11.43 -15.45
N VAL A 114 1.28 -10.17 -15.74
CA VAL A 114 2.23 -9.82 -16.79
C VAL A 114 3.62 -10.33 -16.43
N ALA A 115 4.12 -10.06 -15.22
CA ALA A 115 5.42 -10.55 -14.75
C ALA A 115 5.52 -12.08 -14.84
N TRP A 116 4.49 -12.77 -14.36
CA TRP A 116 4.40 -14.22 -14.43
C TRP A 116 4.47 -14.71 -15.89
N SER A 117 3.56 -14.25 -16.74
CA SER A 117 3.46 -14.78 -18.11
C SER A 117 4.64 -14.42 -19.02
N THR A 118 5.31 -13.29 -18.79
CA THR A 118 6.30 -12.76 -19.74
C THR A 118 7.71 -12.62 -19.22
N ASN A 119 7.93 -12.37 -17.92
CA ASN A 119 9.26 -12.11 -17.36
C ASN A 119 9.83 -13.38 -16.70
N MET A 120 9.02 -14.10 -15.92
CA MET A 120 9.50 -15.25 -15.14
C MET A 120 10.05 -16.39 -16.00
N THR A 121 9.48 -16.60 -17.19
CA THR A 121 9.88 -17.69 -18.08
C THR A 121 11.31 -17.54 -18.59
N GLU A 122 11.81 -16.29 -18.67
CA GLU A 122 13.19 -15.97 -19.03
C GLU A 122 14.19 -16.39 -17.93
N GLY A 123 13.70 -16.54 -16.70
CA GLY A 123 14.50 -16.90 -15.53
C GLY A 123 14.63 -18.38 -15.23
N PHE A 124 14.12 -19.28 -16.08
CA PHE A 124 14.14 -20.71 -15.81
C PHE A 124 15.57 -21.26 -15.71
N GLY A 125 15.87 -21.91 -14.58
CA GLY A 125 17.20 -22.42 -14.24
C GLY A 125 18.19 -21.36 -13.75
N VAL A 126 17.82 -20.09 -13.80
CA VAL A 126 18.69 -18.94 -13.50
C VAL A 126 18.24 -18.23 -12.23
N TYR A 127 16.97 -17.81 -12.16
CA TYR A 127 16.49 -17.03 -11.02
C TYR A 127 16.40 -17.89 -9.77
N GLU A 128 17.01 -17.40 -8.71
CA GLU A 128 17.02 -18.06 -7.40
C GLU A 128 16.08 -17.35 -6.44
N PHE A 129 15.31 -18.12 -5.68
CA PHE A 129 14.41 -17.60 -4.66
C PHE A 129 14.35 -18.52 -3.45
N PHE A 130 13.88 -17.97 -2.34
CA PHE A 130 13.79 -18.70 -1.08
C PHE A 130 12.35 -19.15 -0.82
N PHE A 131 12.14 -20.47 -0.78
CA PHE A 131 10.87 -21.07 -0.38
C PHE A 131 11.15 -22.36 0.39
N PHE A 132 11.25 -22.22 1.72
CA PHE A 132 11.73 -23.26 2.63
C PHE A 132 13.08 -23.86 2.14
N GLY A 133 14.03 -22.98 1.86
CA GLY A 133 15.32 -23.31 1.23
C GLY A 133 15.48 -22.66 -0.14
N TRP A 134 16.73 -22.62 -0.62
CA TRP A 134 17.05 -22.05 -1.92
C TRP A 134 16.54 -22.94 -3.05
N ARG A 135 15.79 -22.33 -3.97
CA ARG A 135 15.24 -22.96 -5.15
C ARG A 135 15.64 -22.18 -6.39
N LYS A 136 15.76 -22.90 -7.50
CA LYS A 136 15.86 -22.31 -8.83
C LYS A 136 14.49 -22.35 -9.50
N LEU A 137 14.13 -21.26 -10.15
CA LEU A 137 12.89 -21.16 -10.89
C LEU A 137 12.86 -22.24 -11.97
N SER A 138 11.83 -23.07 -11.94
CA SER A 138 11.61 -24.16 -12.90
C SER A 138 10.18 -24.06 -13.44
N PRO A 139 9.86 -24.76 -14.54
CA PRO A 139 8.49 -24.82 -15.04
C PRO A 139 7.49 -25.32 -13.99
N GLY A 140 7.91 -26.19 -13.07
CA GLY A 140 7.08 -26.65 -11.95
C GLY A 140 6.78 -25.54 -10.94
N TRP A 141 7.82 -24.80 -10.52
CA TRP A 141 7.67 -23.64 -9.63
C TRP A 141 6.84 -22.53 -10.26
N HIS A 142 7.03 -22.30 -11.55
CA HIS A 142 6.24 -21.32 -12.30
C HIS A 142 4.74 -21.65 -12.28
N LYS A 143 4.36 -22.92 -12.43
CA LYS A 143 2.96 -23.37 -12.25
C LYS A 143 2.48 -23.28 -10.82
N PHE A 144 3.33 -23.57 -9.83
CA PHE A 144 2.96 -23.40 -8.41
C PHE A 144 2.63 -21.94 -8.10
N LEU A 145 3.48 -21.01 -8.54
CA LEU A 145 3.24 -19.57 -8.38
C LEU A 145 1.95 -19.12 -9.08
N MET A 146 1.60 -19.70 -10.22
CA MET A 146 0.32 -19.45 -10.88
C MET A 146 -0.88 -19.79 -9.98
N VAL A 147 -0.85 -20.96 -9.32
CA VAL A 147 -1.94 -21.38 -8.42
C VAL A 147 -2.04 -20.43 -7.22
N TRP A 148 -0.89 -20.02 -6.67
CA TRP A 148 -0.84 -19.01 -5.61
C TRP A 148 -1.50 -17.69 -6.06
N MET A 149 -1.15 -17.20 -7.25
CA MET A 149 -1.69 -15.95 -7.80
C MET A 149 -3.19 -15.97 -8.05
N ILE A 150 -3.77 -17.14 -8.37
CA ILE A 150 -5.23 -17.28 -8.47
C ILE A 150 -5.87 -16.96 -7.11
N GLY A 151 -5.32 -17.52 -6.03
CA GLY A 151 -5.75 -17.21 -4.67
C GLY A 151 -5.62 -15.72 -4.35
N ASP A 152 -4.46 -15.14 -4.62
CA ASP A 152 -4.22 -13.71 -4.36
C ASP A 152 -5.13 -12.80 -5.19
N SER A 153 -5.48 -13.19 -6.42
CA SER A 153 -6.42 -12.44 -7.27
C SER A 153 -7.84 -12.45 -6.71
N LEU A 154 -8.27 -13.56 -6.11
CA LEU A 154 -9.57 -13.65 -5.43
C LEU A 154 -9.59 -12.78 -4.16
N THR A 155 -8.50 -12.79 -3.39
CA THR A 155 -8.36 -11.89 -2.24
C THR A 155 -8.35 -10.42 -2.67
N ALA A 156 -7.63 -10.08 -3.74
CA ALA A 156 -7.61 -8.72 -4.29
C ALA A 156 -9.01 -8.27 -4.72
N LEU A 157 -9.82 -9.15 -5.33
CA LEU A 157 -11.21 -8.86 -5.67
C LEU A 157 -12.06 -8.53 -4.44
N LEU A 158 -11.91 -9.31 -3.35
CA LEU A 158 -12.59 -9.01 -2.08
C LEU A 158 -12.14 -7.66 -1.53
N CYS A 159 -10.84 -7.37 -1.55
CA CYS A 159 -10.28 -6.11 -1.07
C CYS A 159 -10.75 -4.91 -1.91
N VAL A 160 -10.97 -5.06 -3.21
CA VAL A 160 -11.56 -4.03 -4.07
C VAL A 160 -12.98 -3.70 -3.62
N ILE A 161 -13.81 -4.71 -3.33
CA ILE A 161 -15.17 -4.50 -2.82
C ILE A 161 -15.12 -3.81 -1.46
N LEU A 162 -14.24 -4.27 -0.56
CA LEU A 162 -14.05 -3.66 0.75
C LEU A 162 -13.54 -2.21 0.67
N ALA A 163 -12.62 -1.91 -0.24
CA ALA A 163 -12.08 -0.57 -0.42
C ALA A 163 -13.18 0.45 -0.71
N VAL A 164 -14.11 0.10 -1.62
CA VAL A 164 -15.24 0.97 -1.96
C VAL A 164 -16.26 1.00 -0.84
N ALA A 165 -16.66 -0.17 -0.31
CA ALA A 165 -17.70 -0.25 0.72
C ALA A 165 -17.32 0.46 2.02
N VAL A 166 -16.11 0.20 2.53
CA VAL A 166 -15.59 0.84 3.76
C VAL A 166 -15.41 2.33 3.55
N SER A 167 -14.93 2.76 2.39
CA SER A 167 -14.74 4.18 2.13
C SER A 167 -16.06 4.96 2.13
N VAL A 168 -17.09 4.41 1.47
CA VAL A 168 -18.45 4.99 1.50
C VAL A 168 -19.00 4.99 2.92
N TYR A 169 -18.93 3.86 3.62
CA TYR A 169 -19.43 3.74 5.00
C TYR A 169 -18.77 4.75 5.95
N VAL A 170 -17.43 4.81 5.98
CA VAL A 170 -16.70 5.73 6.86
C VAL A 170 -17.01 7.19 6.55
N SER A 171 -17.25 7.53 5.28
CA SER A 171 -17.61 8.90 4.88
C SER A 171 -19.02 9.34 5.27
N GLN A 172 -19.87 8.40 5.71
CA GLN A 172 -21.24 8.66 6.14
C GLN A 172 -21.38 8.75 7.67
N LEU A 173 -20.35 8.38 8.43
CA LEU A 173 -20.37 8.45 9.89
C LEU A 173 -20.50 9.91 10.35
N ASP A 174 -21.44 10.18 11.25
CA ASP A 174 -21.46 11.45 11.97
C ASP A 174 -20.34 11.45 13.02
N GLU A 175 -19.46 12.44 12.90
CA GLU A 175 -18.24 12.58 13.67
C GLU A 175 -18.48 12.77 15.19
N ASP A 176 -19.68 13.22 15.55
CA ASP A 176 -20.06 13.52 16.94
C ASP A 176 -21.02 12.47 17.52
N GLU A 177 -21.79 11.75 16.70
CA GLU A 177 -22.78 10.76 17.18
C GLU A 177 -22.35 9.30 16.96
N ASP A 178 -21.74 8.97 15.83
CA ASP A 178 -21.46 7.58 15.45
C ASP A 178 -20.08 7.10 15.92
N LEU A 179 -19.17 8.03 16.26
CA LEU A 179 -17.82 7.69 16.70
C LEU A 179 -17.78 7.38 18.20
N PRO A 180 -17.04 6.33 18.60
CA PRO A 180 -16.93 5.98 20.00
C PRO A 180 -16.12 7.04 20.76
N GLU A 181 -16.54 7.33 21.99
CA GLU A 181 -15.69 7.99 22.98
C GLU A 181 -14.61 6.99 23.41
N VAL A 182 -13.34 7.32 23.14
CA VAL A 182 -12.20 6.41 23.36
C VAL A 182 -11.44 6.78 24.63
N LEU A 183 -11.47 8.06 25.00
CA LEU A 183 -10.81 8.59 26.18
C LEU A 183 -11.86 9.15 27.13
N ASP A 184 -11.76 8.76 28.41
CA ASP A 184 -12.55 9.35 29.50
C ASP A 184 -11.96 10.73 29.87
N ASP A 185 -12.10 11.69 28.94
CA ASP A 185 -11.49 13.03 28.98
C ASP A 185 -12.47 14.12 29.48
N GLY A 186 -13.49 13.76 30.26
CA GLY A 186 -14.38 14.76 30.89
C GLY A 186 -15.04 15.80 29.95
N GLY A 187 -15.10 15.52 28.64
CA GLY A 187 -15.67 16.38 27.62
C GLY A 187 -14.75 17.43 26.97
N TYR A 188 -13.43 17.41 27.17
CA TYR A 188 -12.53 18.42 26.57
C TYR A 188 -12.24 18.23 25.08
N MET A 189 -12.35 17.00 24.56
CA MET A 189 -12.17 16.65 23.14
C MET A 189 -13.41 15.99 22.54
N SER A 190 -13.78 16.39 21.31
CA SER A 190 -14.84 15.73 20.55
C SER A 190 -14.47 14.28 20.21
N PRO A 191 -15.45 13.37 20.03
CA PRO A 191 -15.20 11.97 19.66
C PRO A 191 -14.29 11.84 18.43
N ALA A 192 -14.50 12.68 17.40
CA ALA A 192 -13.62 12.75 16.24
C ALA A 192 -12.16 13.09 16.56
N ALA A 193 -11.93 14.07 17.45
CA ALA A 193 -10.58 14.43 17.86
C ALA A 193 -9.90 13.30 18.64
N GLN A 194 -10.66 12.56 19.46
CA GLN A 194 -10.16 11.40 20.19
C GLN A 194 -9.78 10.26 19.24
N VAL A 195 -10.64 9.92 18.27
CA VAL A 195 -10.35 8.90 17.25
C VAL A 195 -9.14 9.30 16.41
N GLN A 196 -9.04 10.57 15.99
CA GLN A 196 -7.87 11.06 15.26
C GLN A 196 -6.59 10.97 16.09
N ALA A 197 -6.65 11.21 17.40
CA ALA A 197 -5.49 11.08 18.28
C ALA A 197 -4.95 9.65 18.34
N LEU A 198 -5.78 8.62 18.11
CA LEU A 198 -5.33 7.22 18.03
C LEU A 198 -4.35 6.94 16.89
N ARG A 199 -4.25 7.83 15.89
CA ARG A 199 -3.26 7.67 14.81
C ARG A 199 -1.83 7.66 15.35
N TYR A 200 -1.53 8.42 16.40
CA TYR A 200 -0.18 8.50 16.96
C TYR A 200 0.28 7.20 17.64
N PRO A 201 -0.48 6.59 18.57
CA PRO A 201 -0.12 5.25 19.06
C PRO A 201 -0.20 4.20 17.94
N ALA A 202 -1.07 4.36 16.95
CA ALA A 202 -1.13 3.46 15.79
C ALA A 202 0.11 3.53 14.88
N ILE A 203 0.86 4.63 14.85
CA ILE A 203 2.16 4.68 14.15
C ILE A 203 3.10 3.63 14.73
N ILE A 204 3.14 3.47 16.06
CA ILE A 204 4.06 2.54 16.72
C ILE A 204 3.46 1.13 16.76
N LEU A 205 2.25 0.99 17.33
CA LEU A 205 1.61 -0.30 17.53
C LEU A 205 1.17 -0.93 16.20
N GLY A 206 0.60 -0.12 15.31
CA GLY A 206 0.23 -0.54 13.97
C GLY A 206 1.47 -0.96 13.16
N ALA A 207 2.55 -0.19 13.19
CA ALA A 207 3.79 -0.58 12.52
C ALA A 207 4.38 -1.89 13.06
N ALA A 208 4.39 -2.08 14.39
CA ALA A 208 4.88 -3.32 14.99
C ALA A 208 4.04 -4.53 14.57
N LEU A 209 2.71 -4.39 14.58
CA LEU A 209 1.79 -5.44 14.15
C LEU A 209 1.96 -5.75 12.67
N MET A 210 1.99 -4.72 11.83
CA MET A 210 2.18 -4.86 10.38
C MET A 210 3.53 -5.49 10.08
N LEU A 211 4.61 -5.12 10.77
CA LEU A 211 5.91 -5.76 10.61
C LEU A 211 5.85 -7.26 10.93
N LEU A 212 5.17 -7.66 12.01
CA LEU A 212 5.02 -9.08 12.35
C LEU A 212 4.36 -9.88 11.22
N PHE A 213 3.31 -9.33 10.60
CA PHE A 213 2.61 -9.97 9.48
C PHE A 213 3.36 -9.87 8.15
N GLY A 214 4.01 -8.74 7.88
CA GLY A 214 4.70 -8.45 6.61
C GLY A 214 6.15 -8.93 6.56
N TRP A 215 6.73 -9.33 7.69
CA TRP A 215 8.12 -9.77 7.79
C TRP A 215 8.52 -10.83 6.76
N PRO A 216 7.72 -11.91 6.53
CA PRO A 216 8.07 -12.91 5.54
C PRO A 216 8.35 -12.34 4.14
N VAL A 217 7.70 -11.23 3.80
CA VAL A 217 7.80 -10.62 2.47
C VAL A 217 8.90 -9.59 2.37
N VAL A 218 9.17 -8.85 3.45
CA VAL A 218 10.42 -8.10 3.58
C VAL A 218 11.59 -9.07 3.37
N MET A 219 11.56 -10.19 4.08
CA MET A 219 12.58 -11.23 3.97
C MET A 219 12.68 -11.80 2.54
N TRP A 220 11.57 -12.23 1.91
CA TRP A 220 11.60 -12.74 0.54
C TRP A 220 12.16 -11.73 -0.45
N THR A 221 11.78 -10.45 -0.30
CA THR A 221 12.26 -9.38 -1.17
C THR A 221 13.77 -9.20 -1.05
N GLU A 222 14.27 -9.03 0.17
CA GLU A 222 15.71 -8.82 0.39
C GLU A 222 16.53 -10.06 0.01
N LEU A 223 16.01 -11.27 0.24
CA LEU A 223 16.67 -12.50 -0.20
C LEU A 223 16.75 -12.61 -1.72
N ILE A 224 15.71 -12.25 -2.46
CA ILE A 224 15.73 -12.26 -3.93
C ILE A 224 16.72 -11.23 -4.47
N VAL A 225 16.69 -10.00 -3.94
CA VAL A 225 17.60 -8.93 -4.35
C VAL A 225 19.05 -9.33 -4.10
N ALA A 226 19.36 -9.78 -2.88
CA ALA A 226 20.72 -10.12 -2.49
C ALA A 226 21.24 -11.34 -3.26
N ARG A 227 20.40 -12.38 -3.43
CA ARG A 227 20.83 -13.63 -4.06
C ARG A 227 21.07 -13.49 -5.56
N ASN A 228 20.28 -12.67 -6.24
CA ASN A 228 20.39 -12.45 -7.68
C ASN A 228 21.23 -11.21 -8.03
N HIS A 229 21.94 -10.63 -7.06
CA HIS A 229 22.83 -9.47 -7.25
C HIS A 229 22.16 -8.30 -7.98
N ILE A 230 20.92 -7.99 -7.60
CA ILE A 230 20.10 -6.97 -8.26
C ILE A 230 20.50 -5.59 -7.73
N HIS A 231 20.77 -4.67 -8.65
CA HIS A 231 21.07 -3.27 -8.37
C HIS A 231 20.09 -2.36 -9.11
N SER A 232 19.60 -1.33 -8.43
CA SER A 232 18.65 -0.35 -8.95
C SER A 232 18.96 0.99 -8.30
N ASP A 233 18.94 2.06 -9.08
CA ASP A 233 19.17 3.41 -8.56
C ASP A 233 17.94 3.94 -7.83
N THR A 234 18.17 4.92 -6.96
CA THR A 234 17.09 5.49 -6.14
C THR A 234 16.21 6.40 -6.97
N ASP A 235 14.93 6.06 -7.02
CA ASP A 235 13.92 6.97 -7.55
C ASP A 235 13.54 8.01 -6.49
N TRP A 236 14.01 9.23 -6.69
CA TRP A 236 13.74 10.37 -5.80
C TRP A 236 12.31 10.88 -5.88
N VAL A 237 11.58 10.65 -6.99
CA VAL A 237 10.18 11.03 -7.08
C VAL A 237 9.35 10.22 -6.10
N ALA A 238 9.59 8.90 -6.02
CA ALA A 238 8.96 8.05 -5.01
C ALA A 238 9.29 8.51 -3.57
N VAL A 239 10.53 8.93 -3.32
CA VAL A 239 10.96 9.48 -2.02
C VAL A 239 10.14 10.71 -1.64
N TRP A 240 10.02 11.68 -2.55
CA TRP A 240 9.28 12.92 -2.27
C TRP A 240 7.77 12.68 -2.12
N LEU A 241 7.19 11.76 -2.90
CA LEU A 241 5.79 11.35 -2.73
C LEU A 241 5.57 10.68 -1.38
N PHE A 242 6.50 9.84 -0.93
CA PHE A 242 6.43 9.22 0.39
C PHE A 242 6.57 10.24 1.52
N VAL A 243 7.48 11.21 1.40
CA VAL A 243 7.60 12.31 2.37
C VAL A 243 6.29 13.09 2.46
N ALA A 244 5.67 13.41 1.31
CA ALA A 244 4.37 14.08 1.29
C ALA A 244 3.30 13.26 2.03
N GLN A 245 3.24 11.94 1.79
CA GLN A 245 2.36 11.01 2.52
C GLN A 245 2.58 11.05 4.04
N VAL A 246 3.83 10.99 4.51
CA VAL A 246 4.13 11.00 5.94
C VAL A 246 3.74 12.34 6.58
N VAL A 247 4.04 13.46 5.89
CA VAL A 247 3.68 14.79 6.38
C VAL A 247 2.16 14.94 6.50
N THR A 248 1.39 14.52 5.49
CA THR A 248 -0.07 14.63 5.54
C THR A 248 -0.72 13.73 6.59
N MET A 249 -0.06 12.63 6.98
CA MET A 249 -0.49 11.76 8.07
C MET A 249 -0.23 12.39 9.45
N VAL A 250 0.91 13.04 9.65
CA VAL A 250 1.34 13.59 10.95
C VAL A 250 0.72 14.95 11.24
N VAL A 251 0.56 15.79 10.22
CA VAL A 251 0.04 17.15 10.39
C VAL A 251 -1.43 17.08 10.88
N PRO A 252 -1.82 17.87 11.90
CA PRO A 252 -3.21 17.95 12.35
C PRO A 252 -4.12 18.45 11.21
N SER A 253 -5.34 17.93 11.16
CA SER A 253 -6.31 18.32 10.14
C SER A 253 -6.59 19.83 10.21
N CYS A 254 -6.53 20.54 9.08
CA CYS A 254 -6.86 21.97 8.99
C CYS A 254 -8.37 22.26 9.15
N GLY A 255 -9.12 21.34 9.78
CA GLY A 255 -10.57 21.23 9.74
C GLY A 255 -11.35 22.35 10.44
N THR A 256 -10.71 23.15 11.29
CA THR A 256 -11.37 24.33 11.89
C THR A 256 -11.57 25.48 10.90
N THR A 257 -10.84 25.52 9.78
CA THR A 257 -10.90 26.63 8.81
C THR A 257 -11.73 26.35 7.56
N LEU A 258 -11.95 25.08 7.20
CA LEU A 258 -12.71 24.68 5.99
C LEU A 258 -14.14 24.21 6.27
N GLY A 259 -14.61 24.31 7.52
CA GLY A 259 -16.00 24.01 7.91
C GLY A 259 -17.08 24.82 7.18
N CYS A 260 -16.71 25.82 6.38
CA CYS A 260 -17.65 26.60 5.57
C CYS A 260 -18.38 25.79 4.48
N PHE A 261 -17.85 24.63 4.05
CA PHE A 261 -18.55 23.76 3.09
C PHE A 261 -19.57 22.82 3.75
N ARG A 262 -19.58 22.67 5.08
CA ARG A 262 -20.56 21.85 5.81
C ARG A 262 -21.96 22.47 5.84
N ALA A 263 -22.04 23.81 5.86
CA ALA A 263 -23.32 24.52 5.94
C ALA A 263 -24.17 24.41 4.66
N VAL A 264 -23.54 24.14 3.51
CA VAL A 264 -24.24 24.09 2.22
C VAL A 264 -24.81 22.69 1.93
N ALA A 265 -24.16 21.62 2.42
CA ALA A 265 -24.61 20.25 2.18
C ALA A 265 -25.75 19.79 3.12
N ARG A 266 -25.91 20.40 4.31
CA ARG A 266 -27.05 20.13 5.21
C ARG A 266 -28.32 20.93 4.87
N ALA A 267 -28.27 21.78 3.82
CA ALA A 267 -29.38 22.64 3.39
C ALA A 267 -30.06 22.17 2.08
N ALA A 268 -29.73 20.97 1.59
CA ALA A 268 -30.37 20.31 0.44
C ALA A 268 -30.97 18.97 0.88
#